data_AF-A0A3D4F105-F1
#
_entry.id   AF-A0A3D4F105-F1
#
_cell.length_a   1.000
_cell.length_b   1.000
_cell.length_c   1.000
_cell.angle_alpha   90.00
_cell.angle_beta   90.00
_cell.angle_gamma   90.00
#
_symmetry.space_group_name_H-M   'P 1'
#
loop_
_entity.id
_entity.type
_entity.pdbx_description
1 polymer ?
#
loop_
_entity_poly.entity_id
_entity_poly.type
_entity_poly.pdbx_seq_one_letter_code
_entity_poly.pdbx_strand_id
1 'polypeptide(L)'
;IAVILSKGQFALSKERSPEKYKDALQTCVDSAQHMRTLTSGLLELSKVDSGEFHLSPELGNLRNLTSEAVKMIEPLADERGIKIKCNLQPI
;
A
#
# COMPACT_ATOMS: atom_id res chain seq x y z
N ILE A 1 10.55 0.98 -13.23
CA ILE A 1 11.08 0.00 -14.22
C ILE A 1 12.61 -0.05 -14.21
N ALA A 2 13.33 1.08 -14.20
CA ALA A 2 14.80 1.11 -14.21
C ALA A 2 15.47 0.25 -13.12
N VAL A 3 14.98 0.27 -11.89
CA VAL A 3 15.52 -0.55 -10.78
C VAL A 3 15.37 -2.05 -11.05
N ILE A 4 14.21 -2.49 -11.53
CA ILE A 4 13.95 -3.90 -11.87
C ILE A 4 14.90 -4.38 -12.96
N LEU A 5 15.04 -3.59 -14.04
CA LEU A 5 15.93 -3.93 -15.14
C LEU A 5 17.39 -3.96 -14.70
N SER A 6 17.85 -2.93 -13.99
CA SER A 6 19.23 -2.85 -13.48
C SER A 6 19.56 -4.00 -12.54
N LYS A 7 18.65 -4.34 -11.61
CA LYS A 7 18.87 -5.44 -10.65
C LYS A 7 18.84 -6.80 -11.34
N GLY A 8 17.93 -7.00 -12.28
CA GLY A 8 17.88 -8.21 -13.12
C GLY A 8 19.15 -8.39 -13.95
N GLN A 9 19.59 -7.35 -14.66
CA GLN A 9 20.83 -7.37 -15.44
C GLN A 9 22.06 -7.63 -14.56
N PHE A 10 22.14 -6.99 -13.38
CA PHE A 10 23.24 -7.21 -12.45
C PHE A 10 23.26 -8.64 -11.90
N ALA A 11 22.11 -9.20 -11.54
CA ALA A 11 22.00 -10.56 -11.05
C ALA A 11 22.40 -11.58 -12.13
N LEU A 12 22.01 -11.34 -13.39
CA LEU A 12 22.28 -12.21 -14.53
C LEU A 12 23.67 -12.04 -15.15
N SER A 13 24.41 -10.97 -14.82
CA SER A 13 25.72 -10.65 -15.41
C SER A 13 26.81 -11.72 -15.20
N LYS A 14 26.66 -12.58 -14.19
CA LYS A 14 27.54 -13.72 -13.88
C LYS A 14 26.83 -14.66 -12.91
N GLU A 15 27.35 -15.87 -12.76
CA GLU A 15 26.84 -16.84 -11.80
C GLU A 15 26.94 -16.29 -10.35
N ARG A 16 25.87 -16.46 -9.58
CA ARG A 16 25.75 -15.98 -8.19
C ARG A 16 25.29 -17.11 -7.28
N SER A 17 25.46 -16.91 -5.97
CA SER A 17 24.84 -17.81 -5.00
C SER A 17 23.31 -17.68 -5.03
N PRO A 18 22.57 -18.75 -4.67
CA PRO A 18 21.11 -18.71 -4.57
C PRO A 18 20.57 -17.55 -3.72
N GLU A 19 21.26 -17.19 -2.64
CA GLU A 19 20.89 -16.10 -1.74
C GLU A 19 20.94 -14.75 -2.47
N LYS A 20 21.98 -14.52 -3.27
CA LYS A 20 22.11 -13.29 -4.05
C LYS A 20 21.06 -13.18 -5.15
N TYR A 21 20.61 -14.29 -5.72
CA TYR A 21 19.47 -14.29 -6.63
C TYR A 21 18.16 -13.97 -5.90
N LYS A 22 17.93 -14.55 -4.71
CA LYS A 22 16.76 -14.23 -3.88
C LYS A 22 16.71 -12.74 -3.52
N ASP A 23 17.82 -12.15 -3.08
CA ASP A 23 17.90 -10.72 -2.76
C ASP A 23 17.56 -9.84 -3.96
N ALA A 24 18.07 -10.20 -5.14
CA ALA A 24 17.80 -9.47 -6.38
C ALA A 24 16.32 -9.58 -6.77
N LEU A 25 15.74 -10.77 -6.67
CA LEU A 25 14.31 -11.00 -6.94
C LEU A 25 13.43 -10.24 -5.95
N GLN A 26 13.78 -10.24 -4.66
CA GLN A 26 13.04 -9.48 -3.65
C GLN A 26 13.05 -7.98 -3.97
N THR A 27 14.21 -7.43 -4.33
CA THR A 27 14.33 -6.02 -4.75
C THR A 27 13.42 -5.71 -5.96
N CYS A 28 13.33 -6.65 -6.91
CA CYS A 28 12.46 -6.50 -8.08
C CYS A 28 10.98 -6.53 -7.69
N VAL A 29 10.58 -7.43 -6.79
CA VAL A 29 9.22 -7.53 -6.25
C VAL A 29 8.83 -6.24 -5.53
N ASP A 30 9.68 -5.74 -4.65
CA ASP A 30 9.42 -4.50 -3.89
C ASP A 30 9.24 -3.30 -4.84
N SER A 31 10.11 -3.21 -5.86
CA SER A 31 10.02 -2.17 -6.89
C SER A 31 8.74 -2.29 -7.73
N ALA A 32 8.32 -3.51 -8.06
CA ALA A 32 7.09 -3.76 -8.81
C ALA A 32 5.85 -3.40 -7.98
N GLN A 33 5.84 -3.76 -6.70
CA GLN A 33 4.76 -3.43 -5.77
C GLN A 33 4.63 -1.92 -5.59
N HIS A 34 5.75 -1.19 -5.48
CA HIS A 34 5.73 0.26 -5.40
C HIS A 34 5.12 0.90 -6.67
N MET A 35 5.52 0.44 -7.86
CA MET A 35 4.91 0.91 -9.11
C MET A 35 3.42 0.61 -9.18
N ARG A 36 3.00 -0.58 -8.72
CA ARG A 36 1.57 -0.93 -8.66
C ARG A 36 0.79 0.08 -7.82
N THR A 37 1.28 0.43 -6.63
CA THR A 37 0.64 1.44 -5.77
C THR A 37 0.53 2.80 -6.45
N LEU A 38 1.60 3.26 -7.11
CA LEU A 38 1.59 4.53 -7.84
C LEU A 38 0.58 4.52 -8.99
N THR A 39 0.58 3.47 -9.81
CA THR A 39 -0.36 3.35 -10.93
C THR A 39 -1.81 3.26 -10.44
N SER A 40 -2.09 2.51 -9.38
CA SER A 40 -3.42 2.45 -8.77
C SER A 40 -3.87 3.84 -8.29
N GLY A 41 -3.01 4.59 -7.60
CA GLY A 41 -3.34 5.95 -7.17
C GLY A 41 -3.58 6.91 -8.33
N LEU A 42 -2.80 6.82 -9.42
CA LEU A 42 -3.04 7.63 -10.62
C LEU A 42 -4.36 7.29 -11.31
N LEU A 43 -4.73 6.01 -11.36
CA LEU A 43 -6.02 5.57 -11.92
C LEU A 43 -7.20 6.04 -11.05
N GLU A 44 -7.07 6.02 -9.73
CA GLU A 44 -8.07 6.57 -8.82
C GLU A 44 -8.24 8.08 -9.01
N LEU A 45 -7.13 8.82 -9.08
CA LEU A 45 -7.16 10.27 -9.32
C LEU A 45 -7.80 10.59 -10.69
N SER A 46 -7.43 9.84 -11.73
CA SER A 46 -8.00 10.03 -13.07
C SER A 46 -9.52 9.83 -13.11
N LYS A 47 -10.08 8.91 -12.30
CA LYS A 47 -11.54 8.72 -12.20
C LYS A 47 -12.23 9.90 -11.53
N VAL A 48 -11.55 10.52 -10.56
CA VAL A 48 -12.04 11.74 -9.90
C VAL A 48 -12.02 12.91 -10.88
N ASP A 49 -10.91 13.09 -11.61
CA ASP A 49 -10.73 14.19 -12.57
C ASP A 49 -11.66 14.07 -13.80
N SER A 50 -11.99 12.86 -14.25
CA SER A 50 -12.91 12.63 -15.38
C SER A 50 -14.38 12.84 -15.02
N GLY A 51 -14.71 13.04 -13.74
CA GLY A 51 -16.09 13.07 -13.25
C GLY A 51 -16.78 11.70 -13.23
N GLU A 52 -16.06 10.61 -13.48
CA GLU A 52 -16.58 9.24 -13.41
C GLU A 52 -16.66 8.72 -11.96
N PHE A 53 -16.14 9.48 -10.99
CA PHE A 53 -16.27 9.17 -9.58
C PHE A 53 -17.69 9.48 -9.08
N HIS A 54 -18.52 8.44 -9.01
CA HIS A 54 -19.89 8.53 -8.50
C HIS A 54 -19.91 8.16 -7.02
N LEU A 55 -20.23 9.14 -6.16
CA LEU A 55 -20.57 8.85 -4.77
C LEU A 55 -21.97 8.22 -4.72
N SER A 56 -22.07 7.08 -4.03
CA SER A 56 -23.34 6.47 -3.64
C SER A 56 -23.49 6.66 -2.13
N PRO A 57 -24.17 7.74 -1.67
CA PRO A 57 -24.34 7.98 -0.24
C PRO A 57 -25.23 6.90 0.36
N GLU A 58 -24.78 6.29 1.45
CA GLU A 58 -25.51 5.28 2.18
C GLU A 58 -25.60 5.66 3.65
N LEU A 59 -26.70 5.28 4.32
CA LEU A 59 -26.79 5.41 5.76
C LEU A 59 -25.79 4.47 6.41
N GLY A 60 -24.86 5.03 7.18
CA GLY A 60 -23.79 4.28 7.83
C GLY A 60 -23.62 4.68 9.29
N ASN A 61 -23.11 3.75 10.10
CA ASN A 61 -22.75 4.02 11.48
C ASN A 61 -21.28 4.48 11.56
N LEU A 62 -21.08 5.78 11.73
CA LEU A 62 -19.73 6.36 11.82
C LEU A 62 -18.90 5.77 12.97
N ARG A 63 -19.52 5.44 14.12
CA ARG A 63 -18.79 4.80 15.23
C ARG A 63 -18.19 3.47 14.79
N ASN A 64 -18.97 2.63 14.11
CA ASN A 64 -18.51 1.32 13.66
C ASN A 64 -17.40 1.45 12.61
N LEU A 65 -17.63 2.27 11.58
CA LEU A 65 -16.65 2.49 10.51
C LEU A 65 -15.31 3.01 11.06
N THR A 66 -15.36 3.99 11.96
CA THR A 66 -14.14 4.57 12.53
C THR A 66 -13.46 3.62 13.51
N SER A 67 -14.22 2.80 14.26
CA SER A 67 -13.66 1.76 15.12
C SER A 67 -12.95 0.67 14.33
N GLU A 68 -13.48 0.27 13.18
CA GLU A 68 -12.84 -0.69 12.27
C GLU A 68 -11.54 -0.10 11.70
N ALA A 69 -11.56 1.16 11.27
CA ALA A 69 -10.37 1.86 10.81
C ALA A 69 -9.27 1.91 11.88
N VAL A 70 -9.63 2.20 13.14
CA VAL A 70 -8.68 2.21 14.26
C VAL A 70 -8.09 0.83 14.52
N LYS A 71 -8.91 -0.23 14.52
CA LYS A 71 -8.44 -1.62 14.69
C LYS A 71 -7.44 -2.03 13.60
N MET A 72 -7.63 -1.57 12.37
CA MET A 72 -6.71 -1.89 11.26
C MET A 72 -5.31 -1.31 11.46
N ILE A 73 -5.18 -0.17 12.17
CA ILE A 73 -3.91 0.53 12.37
C ILE A 73 -3.33 0.37 13.78
N GLU A 74 -4.10 -0.23 14.70
CA GLU A 74 -3.72 -0.48 16.09
C GLU A 74 -2.39 -1.27 16.22
N PRO A 75 -2.12 -2.34 15.43
CA PRO A 75 -0.84 -3.05 15.52
C PRO A 75 0.36 -2.15 15.22
N LEU A 76 0.24 -1.27 14.22
CA LEU A 76 1.29 -0.33 13.84
C LEU A 76 1.48 0.78 14.89
N ALA A 77 0.40 1.16 15.57
CA ALA A 77 0.43 2.14 16.64
C ALA A 77 1.11 1.55 17.89
N ASP A 78 0.78 0.30 18.25
CA ASP A 78 1.37 -0.43 19.37
C ASP A 78 2.88 -0.64 19.17
N GLU A 79 3.31 -1.04 17.97
CA GLU A 79 4.74 -1.16 17.61
C GLU A 79 5.52 0.14 17.86
N ARG A 80 4.85 1.29 17.76
CA ARG A 80 5.44 2.62 17.93
C ARG A 80 5.11 3.28 19.27
N GLY A 81 4.40 2.58 20.17
CA GLY A 81 3.95 3.13 21.45
C GLY A 81 2.96 4.30 21.32
N ILE A 82 2.26 4.41 20.19
CA ILE A 82 1.27 5.46 19.91
C ILE A 82 -0.10 4.96 20.37
N LYS A 83 -0.83 5.80 21.12
CA LYS A 83 -2.22 5.51 21.51
C LYS A 83 -3.21 6.25 20.63
N ILE A 84 -4.12 5.52 20.01
CA ILE A 84 -5.20 6.08 19.19
C ILE A 84 -6.50 6.06 20.01
N LYS A 85 -7.19 7.20 20.09
CA LYS A 85 -8.49 7.31 20.78
C LYS A 85 -9.59 7.63 19.78
N CYS A 86 -10.63 6.80 19.75
CA CYS A 86 -11.83 7.03 18.96
C CYS A 86 -12.97 7.51 19.86
N ASN A 87 -13.20 8.83 19.91
CA ASN A 87 -14.24 9.44 20.74
C ASN A 87 -15.42 9.89 19.89
N LEU A 88 -16.19 8.93 19.40
CA LEU A 88 -17.47 9.20 18.71
C LEU A 88 -18.63 8.98 19.68
N GLN A 89 -19.60 9.89 19.66
CA GLN A 89 -20.86 9.72 20.39
C GLN A 89 -21.80 8.81 19.58
N PRO A 90 -22.67 8.01 20.23
CA PRO A 90 -23.69 7.25 19.51
C PRO A 90 -24.70 8.24 18.92
N ILE A 91 -25.16 7.97 17.69
CA ILE A 91 -26.40 8.54 17.15
C ILE A 91 -27.55 7.62 17.55
#